data_AF-A0A3C1SSA0-F1
#
_entry.id   AF-A0A3C1SSA0-F1
#
_cell.length_a   1.000
_cell.length_b   1.000
_cell.length_c   1.000
_cell.angle_alpha   90.00
_cell.angle_beta   90.00
_cell.angle_gamma   90.00
#
_symmetry.space_group_name_H-M   'P 1'
#
loop_
_entity.id
_entity.type
_entity.pdbx_description
1 polymer ?
#
loop_
_entity_poly.entity_id
_entity_poly.type
_entity_poly.pdbx_seq_one_letter_code
_entity_poly.pdbx_strand_id
1 'polypeptide(L)' 'MTAFQRKRIFYQGGFFILFVFAPVFDLLRFDLIEGHLIVFGRPWTLGLDDYLAGRIDNTAMALNILLRAIAPALLL' A
#
# COMPACT_ATOMS: atom_id res chain seq x y z
N MET A 1 -13.18 -31.74 -11.18
CA MET A 1 -12.71 -30.34 -11.24
C MET A 1 -11.54 -30.27 -12.20
N THR A 2 -11.55 -29.35 -13.15
CA THR A 2 -10.40 -29.15 -14.05
C THR A 2 -9.23 -28.53 -13.29
N ALA A 3 -8.00 -28.71 -13.79
CA ALA A 3 -6.82 -28.06 -13.21
C ALA A 3 -6.98 -26.52 -13.15
N PHE A 4 -7.68 -25.93 -14.13
CA PHE A 4 -8.00 -24.51 -14.17
C PHE A 4 -8.96 -24.08 -13.04
N GLN A 5 -10.03 -24.85 -12.80
CA GLN A 5 -10.96 -24.58 -11.69
C GLN A 5 -10.27 -24.65 -10.33
N ARG A 6 -9.35 -25.60 -10.13
CA ARG A 6 -8.59 -25.74 -8.87
C ARG A 6 -7.69 -24.52 -8.62
N LYS A 7 -6.98 -24.04 -9.65
CA LYS A 7 -6.18 -22.82 -9.57
C LYS A 7 -7.04 -21.60 -9.21
N ARG A 8 -8.21 -21.46 -9.86
CA ARG A 8 -9.13 -20.35 -9.60
C ARG A 8 -9.55 -20.27 -8.13
N ILE A 9 -9.98 -21.40 -7.57
CA ILE A 9 -10.41 -21.47 -6.17
C ILE A 9 -9.23 -21.13 -5.24
N PHE A 10 -8.04 -21.64 -5.55
CA PHE A 10 -6.85 -21.34 -4.76
C PHE A 10 -6.52 -19.84 -4.73
N TYR A 11 -6.51 -19.17 -5.87
CA TYR A 11 -6.24 -17.73 -5.93
C TYR A 11 -7.34 -16.89 -5.28
N GLN A 12 -8.62 -17.22 -5.50
CA GLN A 12 -9.73 -16.51 -4.88
C GLN A 12 -9.73 -16.68 -3.36
N GLY A 13 -9.62 -17.92 -2.89
CA GLY A 13 -9.55 -18.22 -1.46
C GLY A 13 -8.32 -17.58 -0.81
N GLY A 14 -7.15 -17.68 -1.45
CA GLY A 14 -5.91 -17.04 -1.00
C GLY A 14 -6.06 -15.53 -0.90
N PHE A 15 -6.67 -14.87 -1.90
CA PHE A 15 -6.95 -13.44 -1.86
C PHE A 15 -7.84 -13.06 -0.66
N PHE A 16 -8.95 -13.77 -0.45
CA PHE A 16 -9.84 -13.47 0.67
C PHE A 16 -9.20 -13.71 2.03
N ILE A 17 -8.44 -14.80 2.17
CA ILE A 17 -7.67 -15.09 3.39
C ILE A 17 -6.68 -13.94 3.64
N LEU A 18 -5.85 -13.59 2.65
CA LEU A 18 -4.90 -12.48 2.78
C LEU A 18 -5.61 -11.17 3.12
N PHE A 19 -6.73 -10.85 2.48
CA PHE A 19 -7.47 -9.62 2.71
C PHE A 19 -8.06 -9.53 4.13
N VAL A 20 -8.68 -10.61 4.63
CA VAL A 20 -9.24 -10.67 5.99
C VAL A 20 -8.14 -10.54 7.04
N PHE A 21 -6.99 -11.16 6.81
CA PHE A 21 -5.86 -11.13 7.73
C PHE A 21 -4.93 -9.92 7.57
N ALA A 22 -5.03 -9.18 6.45
CA ALA A 22 -4.19 -8.03 6.15
C ALA A 22 -4.16 -6.97 7.26
N PRO A 23 -5.31 -6.50 7.82
CA PRO A 23 -5.27 -5.53 8.91
C PRO A 23 -4.82 -6.11 10.24
N VAL A 24 -5.02 -7.42 10.48
CA VAL A 24 -4.66 -8.08 11.74
C VAL A 24 -3.15 -8.22 11.90
N PHE A 25 -2.44 -8.47 10.80
CA PHE A 25 -0.98 -8.63 10.78
C PHE A 25 -0.27 -7.42 10.16
N ASP A 26 -0.94 -6.27 10.06
CA ASP A 26 -0.37 -5.05 9.46
C ASP A 26 0.20 -5.25 8.03
N LEU A 27 -0.31 -6.22 7.26
CA LEU A 27 0.18 -6.48 5.90
C LEU A 27 -0.17 -5.33 4.96
N LEU A 28 -1.42 -4.88 5.05
CA LEU A 28 -1.94 -3.76 4.27
C LEU A 28 -3.16 -3.17 4.99
N ARG A 29 -3.00 -1.99 5.61
CA ARG A 29 -4.12 -1.25 6.19
C ARG A 29 -3.91 0.25 6.05
N PHE A 30 -5.00 1.00 5.99
CA PHE A 30 -4.95 2.46 6.11
C PHE A 30 -5.15 2.86 7.57
N ASP A 31 -4.24 3.66 8.12
CA ASP A 31 -4.38 4.21 9.46
C ASP A 31 -5.18 5.52 9.39
N LEU A 32 -6.37 5.52 9.99
CA LEU A 32 -7.26 6.68 9.99
C LEU A 32 -6.82 7.78 10.96
N ILE A 33 -5.97 7.46 11.94
CA ILE A 33 -5.50 8.41 12.94
C ILE A 33 -4.29 9.16 12.38
N GLU A 34 -3.32 8.43 11.85
CA GLU A 34 -2.07 9.00 11.33
C GLU A 34 -2.12 9.31 9.83
N GLY A 35 -3.22 8.96 9.14
CA GLY A 35 -3.49 9.38 7.77
C GLY A 35 -2.60 8.77 6.69
N HIS A 36 -2.02 7.59 6.94
CA HIS A 36 -1.12 6.94 5.98
C HIS A 36 -1.41 5.44 5.85
N LEU A 37 -0.85 4.85 4.78
CA LEU A 37 -0.95 3.43 4.53
C LEU A 37 0.14 2.68 5.31
N ILE A 38 -0.17 1.55 5.90
CA ILE A 38 0.80 0.60 6.46
C ILE A 38 0.96 -0.54 5.46
N VAL A 39 2.20 -0.82 5.10
CA VAL A 39 2.58 -1.91 4.20
C VAL A 39 3.62 -2.77 4.91
N PHE A 40 3.29 -4.03 5.17
CA PHE A 40 4.13 -4.97 5.93
C PHE A 40 4.64 -4.41 7.27
N GLY A 41 3.75 -3.78 8.05
CA GLY A 41 4.06 -3.20 9.35
C GLY A 41 4.89 -1.91 9.30
N ARG A 42 5.13 -1.36 8.10
CA ARG A 42 5.88 -0.11 7.92
C ARG A 42 4.95 1.01 7.45
N PRO A 43 5.08 2.23 8.01
CA PRO A 43 4.35 3.38 7.51
C PRO A 43 4.84 3.72 6.10
N TRP A 44 3.91 3.77 5.16
CA TRP A 44 4.11 4.20 3.78
C TRP A 44 3.57 5.61 3.62
N THR A 45 4.45 6.61 3.72
CA THR A 45 4.08 8.03 3.70
C THR A 45 4.56 8.73 2.43
N LEU A 46 3.76 9.68 1.95
CA LEU A 46 4.12 10.55 0.82
C LEU A 46 4.98 11.75 1.23
N GLY A 47 5.28 11.92 2.52
CA GLY A 47 5.98 13.10 3.04
C GLY A 47 5.10 14.35 3.11
N LEU A 48 3.77 14.18 3.17
CA LEU A 48 2.84 15.31 3.24
C LEU A 48 3.05 16.15 4.50
N ASP A 49 3.43 15.53 5.62
CA ASP A 49 3.70 16.25 6.87
C ASP A 49 4.86 17.24 6.75
N ASP A 50 5.91 16.87 6.01
CA ASP A 50 7.05 17.75 5.73
C ASP A 50 6.65 18.90 4.81
N TYR A 51 5.78 18.63 3.84
CA TYR A 51 5.25 19.64 2.93
C TYR A 51 4.36 20.64 3.67
N LEU A 52 3.41 20.15 4.47
CA LEU A 52 2.50 20.99 5.27
C LEU A 52 3.23 21.80 6.32
N ALA A 53 4.33 21.28 6.88
CA ALA A 53 5.18 22.01 7.80
C ALA A 53 6.16 22.99 7.11
N GLY A 54 6.11 23.12 5.78
CA GLY A 54 6.99 24.01 5.01
C GLY A 54 8.47 23.60 5.01
N ARG A 55 8.78 22.33 5.33
CA ARG A 55 10.15 21.80 5.33
C ARG A 55 10.64 21.40 3.94
N ILE A 56 9.71 21.15 3.01
CA ILE A 56 10.01 20.83 1.61
C ILE A 56 9.17 21.69 0.67
N ASP A 57 9.68 21.93 -0.53
CA ASP A 57 9.02 22.72 -1.55
C ASP A 57 8.10 21.87 -2.45
N ASN A 58 7.40 22.54 -3.37
CA ASN A 58 6.48 21.89 -4.30
C ASN A 58 7.19 20.86 -5.18
N THR A 59 8.44 21.14 -5.58
CA THR A 59 9.23 20.25 -6.44
C THR A 59 9.55 18.94 -5.72
N ALA A 60 10.02 19.03 -4.48
CA ALA A 60 10.28 17.86 -3.64
C ALA A 60 9.02 17.06 -3.36
N MET A 61 7.87 17.72 -3.11
CA MET A 61 6.59 17.03 -2.93
C MET A 61 6.15 16.29 -4.20
N ALA A 62 6.28 16.92 -5.37
CA ALA A 62 5.96 16.27 -6.65
C ALA A 62 6.84 15.03 -6.89
N LEU A 63 8.14 15.11 -6.59
CA LEU A 63 9.05 13.98 -6.66
C LEU A 63 8.67 12.87 -5.66
N ASN A 64 8.29 13.22 -4.43
CA ASN A 64 7.82 12.23 -3.47
C ASN A 64 6.58 11.47 -3.98
N ILE A 65 5.60 12.16 -4.58
CA ILE A 65 4.44 11.49 -5.18
C ILE A 65 4.88 10.56 -6.32
N LEU A 66 5.72 11.05 -7.23
CA LEU A 66 6.20 10.26 -8.36
C LEU A 66 6.92 8.98 -7.88
N LEU A 67 7.81 9.11 -6.90
CA LEU A 67 8.66 8.02 -6.44
C LEU A 67 7.95 7.07 -5.47
N ARG A 68 7.02 7.57 -4.64
CA ARG A 68 6.40 6.79 -3.56
C ARG A 68 4.97 6.33 -3.87
N ALA A 69 4.27 6.92 -4.83
CA ALA A 69 2.96 6.45 -5.27
C ALA A 69 2.99 5.83 -6.67
N ILE A 70 3.67 6.46 -7.64
CA ILE A 70 3.62 6.02 -9.04
C ILE A 70 4.67 4.95 -9.35
N ALA A 71 5.94 5.18 -9.00
CA ALA A 71 7.02 4.26 -9.32
C ALA A 71 6.79 2.80 -8.83
N PRO A 72 6.27 2.54 -7.62
CA PRO A 72 5.97 1.18 -7.17
C PRO A 72 4.94 0.48 -8.06
N ALA A 73 3.93 1.20 -8.55
CA ALA A 73 2.88 0.65 -9.41
C ALA A 73 3.40 0.30 -10.81
N LEU A 74 4.48 0.94 -11.28
CA LEU A 74 5.11 0.64 -12.56
C LEU A 74 6.16 -0.48 -12.49
N LEU A 75 6.68 -0.77 -11.29
CA LEU A 75 7.75 -1.75 -11.08
C LEU A 75 7.27 -3.11 -10.59
N LEU A 76 5.99 -3.22 -10.20
CA LEU A 76 5.30 -4.46 -9.81
C LEU A 76 4.58 -5.10 -11.00
#